data_AF-A0A558ITT2-F1
#
_entry.id   AF-A0A558ITT2-F1
#
_cell.length_a   1.000
_cell.length_b   1.000
_cell.length_c   1.000
_cell.angle_alpha   90.00
_cell.angle_beta   90.00
_cell.angle_gamma   90.00
#
_symmetry.space_group_name_H-M   'P 1'
#
loop_
_entity.id
_entity.type
_entity.pdbx_description
1 polymer ?
#
loop_
_entity_poly.entity_id
_entity_poly.type
_entity_poly.pdbx_seq_one_letter_code
_entity_poly.pdbx_strand_id
1 'polypeptide(L)'
;MYTPIPGMSHLQLYVAPQRIRYEREPTAGDLATRDEIHGLVVIVLEVAAALRPMSHLNNPRFAPEIITHVRAWRKAHAALELRGGMALTSLHARANGEFFGSVLIGSHQRAFTGSAAGRHIRSFRLLSVGPSPSIAGGGRQAMGG
;
A
#
# COMPACT_ATOMS: atom_id res chain seq x y z
N MET A 1 18.85 -27.38 4.48
CA MET A 1 20.32 -27.17 4.43
C MET A 1 20.68 -26.18 5.52
N TYR A 2 21.77 -26.38 6.26
CA TYR A 2 22.20 -25.42 7.28
C TYR A 2 23.31 -24.53 6.72
N THR A 3 23.19 -23.22 6.87
CA THR A 3 24.21 -22.25 6.46
C THR A 3 24.81 -21.56 7.70
N PRO A 4 26.14 -21.44 7.81
CA PRO A 4 26.77 -20.79 8.95
C PRO A 4 26.41 -19.31 9.01
N ILE A 5 26.27 -18.77 10.22
CA ILE A 5 26.09 -17.33 10.44
C ILE A 5 27.47 -16.70 10.63
N PRO A 6 27.89 -15.72 9.80
CA PRO A 6 29.19 -15.07 9.96
C PRO A 6 29.37 -14.49 11.37
N GLY A 7 30.52 -14.77 12.01
CA GLY A 7 30.85 -14.30 13.36
C GLY A 7 30.29 -15.14 14.51
N MET A 8 29.59 -16.25 14.23
CA MET A 8 29.06 -17.17 15.25
C MET A 8 29.55 -18.60 15.01
N SER A 9 30.38 -19.12 15.90
CA SER A 9 31.00 -20.45 15.74
C SER A 9 30.06 -21.63 15.94
N HIS A 10 28.95 -21.43 16.66
CA HIS A 10 28.03 -22.50 17.08
C HIS A 10 26.60 -22.35 16.56
N LEU A 11 26.30 -21.28 15.80
CA LEU A 11 24.97 -21.04 15.27
C LEU A 11 24.92 -21.27 13.76
N GLN A 12 23.92 -22.02 13.33
CA GLN A 12 23.64 -22.29 11.93
C GLN A 12 22.19 -21.91 11.61
N LEU A 13 21.98 -21.27 10.47
CA LEU A 13 20.67 -20.95 9.95
C LEU A 13 20.12 -22.16 9.19
N TYR A 14 18.96 -22.67 9.60
CA TYR A 14 18.24 -23.65 8.80
C TYR A 14 17.62 -22.97 7.58
N VAL A 15 18.08 -23.35 6.39
CA VAL A 15 17.52 -22.98 5.10
C VAL A 15 16.66 -24.14 4.61
N ALA A 16 15.35 -23.98 4.69
CA ALA A 16 14.41 -24.96 4.14
C ALA A 16 14.66 -25.15 2.62
N PRO A 17 14.78 -26.40 2.11
CA PRO A 17 15.03 -26.67 0.69
C PRO A 17 13.95 -26.11 -0.24
N GLN A 18 12.71 -26.04 0.26
CA GLN A 18 11.60 -25.37 -0.39
C GLN A 18 11.15 -24.24 0.52
N ARG A 19 11.31 -23.00 0.06
CA ARG A 19 10.60 -21.88 0.68
C ARG A 19 9.12 -22.09 0.39
N ILE A 20 8.35 -22.43 1.43
CA ILE A 20 6.90 -22.48 1.31
C ILE A 20 6.43 -21.06 0.98
N ARG A 21 5.99 -20.86 -0.25
CA ARG A 21 5.42 -19.60 -0.70
C ARG A 21 3.93 -19.64 -0.32
N TYR A 22 3.58 -18.99 0.78
CA TYR A 22 2.18 -18.90 1.25
C TYR A 22 1.32 -17.94 0.41
N GLU A 23 1.81 -17.49 -0.74
CA GLU A 23 1.04 -16.60 -1.61
C GLU A 23 -0.06 -17.40 -2.30
N ARG A 24 -1.30 -17.12 -1.92
CA ARG A 24 -2.48 -17.63 -2.63
C ARG A 24 -2.48 -17.07 -4.04
N GLU A 25 -2.52 -17.94 -5.05
CA GLU A 25 -2.72 -17.54 -6.43
C GLU A 25 -4.12 -16.91 -6.60
N PRO A 26 -4.23 -15.76 -7.31
CA PRO A 26 -5.53 -15.15 -7.58
C PRO A 26 -6.42 -16.10 -8.37
N THR A 27 -7.67 -16.25 -7.94
CA THR A 27 -8.68 -16.97 -8.72
C THR A 27 -9.20 -16.09 -9.86
N ALA A 28 -9.86 -16.68 -10.85
CA ALA A 28 -10.50 -15.93 -11.93
C ALA A 28 -11.49 -14.86 -11.41
N GLY A 29 -12.23 -15.17 -10.34
CA GLY A 29 -13.13 -14.21 -9.70
C GLY A 29 -12.41 -13.05 -9.00
N ASP A 30 -11.23 -13.31 -8.44
CA ASP A 30 -10.38 -12.26 -7.85
C ASP A 30 -9.89 -11.29 -8.96
N LEU A 31 -9.49 -11.83 -10.11
CA LEU A 31 -9.03 -11.03 -11.25
C LEU A 31 -10.18 -10.21 -11.86
N ALA A 32 -11.34 -10.81 -12.06
CA ALA A 32 -12.53 -10.12 -12.55
C ALA A 32 -12.92 -8.95 -11.62
N THR A 33 -12.97 -9.21 -10.31
CA THR A 33 -13.27 -8.17 -9.31
C THR A 33 -12.25 -7.05 -9.35
N ARG A 34 -10.95 -7.39 -9.44
CA ARG A 34 -9.86 -6.41 -9.54
C ARG A 34 -10.05 -5.49 -10.75
N ASP A 35 -10.33 -6.08 -11.91
CA ASP A 35 -10.46 -5.33 -13.16
C ASP A 35 -11.72 -4.44 -13.14
N GLU A 36 -12.82 -4.91 -12.53
CA GLU A 36 -14.05 -4.12 -12.33
C GLU A 36 -13.83 -2.86 -11.47
N ILE A 37 -13.07 -2.98 -10.38
CA ILE A 37 -12.87 -1.89 -9.41
C ILE A 37 -11.67 -1.02 -9.72
N HIS A 38 -10.72 -1.46 -10.57
CA HIS A 38 -9.42 -0.82 -10.79
C HIS A 38 -9.56 0.69 -11.04
N GLY A 39 -10.40 1.08 -12.01
CA GLY A 39 -10.59 2.49 -12.34
C GLY A 39 -11.18 3.32 -11.20
N LEU A 40 -12.05 2.74 -10.37
CA LEU A 40 -12.64 3.43 -9.22
C LEU A 40 -11.61 3.63 -8.11
N VAL A 41 -10.80 2.61 -7.82
CA VAL A 41 -9.72 2.71 -6.84
C VAL A 41 -8.70 3.76 -7.27
N VAL A 42 -8.32 3.77 -8.55
CA VAL A 42 -7.41 4.78 -9.11
C VAL A 42 -7.97 6.20 -8.93
N ILE A 43 -9.26 6.44 -9.18
CA ILE A 43 -9.88 7.74 -8.94
C ILE A 43 -9.74 8.17 -7.47
N VAL A 44 -10.04 7.27 -6.52
CA VAL A 44 -9.92 7.59 -5.08
C VAL A 44 -8.47 7.94 -4.73
N LEU A 45 -7.49 7.20 -5.26
CA LEU A 45 -6.07 7.44 -5.04
C LEU A 45 -5.59 8.75 -5.66
N GLU A 46 -6.01 9.08 -6.88
CA GLU A 46 -5.66 10.34 -7.55
C GLU A 46 -6.25 11.54 -6.81
N VAL A 47 -7.48 11.42 -6.30
CA VAL A 47 -8.09 12.48 -5.46
C VAL A 47 -7.31 12.62 -4.15
N ALA A 48 -6.94 11.52 -3.50
CA ALA A 48 -6.14 11.55 -2.28
C ALA A 48 -4.73 12.14 -2.49
N ALA A 49 -4.14 11.90 -3.67
CA ALA A 49 -2.88 12.49 -4.11
C ALA A 49 -3.02 13.93 -4.64
N ALA A 50 -4.22 14.53 -4.58
CA ALA A 50 -4.52 15.87 -5.11
C ALA A 50 -4.28 16.06 -6.62
N LEU A 51 -4.24 14.96 -7.40
CA LEU A 51 -4.15 14.97 -8.86
C LEU A 51 -5.53 15.12 -9.52
N ARG A 52 -6.60 14.84 -8.77
CA ARG A 52 -7.99 15.07 -9.18
C ARG A 52 -8.78 15.86 -8.15
N PRO A 53 -9.81 16.62 -8.57
CA PRO A 53 -10.65 17.37 -7.64
C PRO A 53 -11.54 16.43 -6.80
N MET A 54 -11.87 16.86 -5.58
CA MET A 54 -12.75 16.10 -4.66
C MET A 54 -14.13 15.80 -5.27
N SER A 55 -14.61 16.63 -6.19
CA SER A 55 -15.91 16.46 -6.86
C SER A 55 -16.03 15.16 -7.64
N HIS A 56 -14.92 14.53 -8.04
CA HIS A 56 -14.95 13.22 -8.71
C HIS A 56 -15.42 12.08 -7.78
N LEU A 57 -15.36 12.29 -6.46
CA LEU A 57 -15.94 11.38 -5.49
C LEU A 57 -17.42 11.65 -5.20
N ASN A 58 -17.99 12.76 -5.70
CA ASN A 58 -19.43 13.06 -5.61
C ASN A 58 -20.20 12.25 -6.67
N ASN A 59 -20.04 10.94 -6.66
CA ASN A 59 -20.68 10.03 -7.60
C ASN A 59 -21.30 8.87 -6.81
N PRO A 60 -22.50 8.37 -7.19
CA PRO A 60 -23.15 7.25 -6.50
C PRO A 60 -22.37 5.93 -6.56
N ARG A 61 -21.21 5.87 -7.20
CA ARG A 61 -20.26 4.75 -7.14
C ARG A 61 -19.33 4.78 -5.93
N PHE A 62 -19.35 5.84 -5.13
CA PHE A 62 -18.53 5.98 -3.92
C PHE A 62 -19.42 6.22 -2.71
N ALA A 63 -19.17 5.46 -1.64
CA ALA A 63 -19.81 5.72 -0.36
C ALA A 63 -19.38 7.10 0.21
N PRO A 64 -20.28 7.88 0.81
CA PRO A 64 -19.99 9.23 1.30
C PRO A 64 -18.83 9.31 2.30
N GLU A 65 -18.62 8.26 3.09
CA GLU A 65 -17.56 8.16 4.11
C GLU A 65 -16.16 8.24 3.49
N ILE A 66 -16.02 7.80 2.23
CA ILE A 66 -14.76 7.87 1.48
C ILE A 66 -14.35 9.33 1.29
N ILE A 67 -15.30 10.22 0.99
CA ILE A 67 -15.05 11.65 0.81
C ILE A 67 -14.50 12.25 2.10
N THR A 68 -15.13 11.91 3.23
CA THR A 68 -14.71 12.37 4.55
C THR A 68 -13.30 11.90 4.89
N HIS A 69 -12.99 10.61 4.69
CA HIS A 69 -11.66 10.06 4.92
C HIS A 69 -10.60 10.73 4.03
N VAL A 70 -10.86 10.84 2.72
CA VAL A 70 -9.90 11.42 1.77
C VAL A 70 -9.67 12.91 2.05
N ARG A 71 -10.72 13.64 2.46
CA ARG A 71 -10.58 15.04 2.87
C ARG A 71 -9.70 15.19 4.11
N ALA A 72 -9.92 14.35 5.13
CA ALA A 72 -9.10 14.34 6.34
C ALA A 72 -7.65 13.96 6.04
N TRP A 73 -7.42 12.93 5.22
CA TRP A 73 -6.10 12.52 4.74
C TRP A 73 -5.36 13.68 4.08
N ARG A 74 -5.99 14.34 3.09
CA ARG A 74 -5.35 15.46 2.39
C ARG A 74 -4.98 16.59 3.33
N LYS A 75 -5.83 16.91 4.31
CA LYS A 75 -5.54 17.94 5.31
C LYS A 75 -4.32 17.59 6.16
N ALA A 76 -4.16 16.32 6.53
CA ALA A 76 -3.04 15.85 7.34
C ALA A 76 -1.70 15.80 6.57
N HIS A 77 -1.74 15.61 5.24
CA HIS A 77 -0.57 15.35 4.41
C HIS A 77 -0.26 16.49 3.40
N ALA A 78 -0.79 17.69 3.63
CA ALA A 78 -0.98 18.75 2.62
C ALA A 78 0.28 19.43 2.05
N ALA A 79 1.46 19.35 2.68
CA ALA A 79 2.54 20.31 2.38
C ALA A 79 3.71 19.75 1.55
N LEU A 80 4.18 18.53 1.83
CA LEU A 80 5.38 17.96 1.21
C LEU A 80 5.10 16.66 0.44
N GLU A 81 4.25 15.79 0.98
CA GLU A 81 3.97 14.46 0.40
C GLU A 81 3.14 14.53 -0.89
N LEU A 82 2.36 15.59 -1.08
CA LEU A 82 1.49 15.79 -2.24
C LEU A 82 2.16 16.55 -3.40
N ARG A 83 3.43 16.98 -3.26
CA ARG A 83 4.17 17.71 -4.33
C ARG A 83 4.79 16.77 -5.37
N GLY A 84 4.22 15.59 -5.57
CA GLY A 84 4.74 14.60 -6.52
C GLY A 84 3.63 13.82 -7.22
N GLY A 85 4.04 12.86 -8.04
CA GLY A 85 3.11 12.00 -8.76
C GLY A 85 2.44 10.96 -7.88
N MET A 86 1.58 10.17 -8.50
CA MET A 86 0.99 8.96 -7.93
C MET A 86 1.30 7.79 -8.84
N ALA A 87 1.74 6.67 -8.26
CA ALA A 87 1.91 5.41 -8.98
C ALA A 87 1.28 4.27 -8.16
N LEU A 88 0.30 3.58 -8.75
CA LEU A 88 -0.26 2.38 -8.17
C LEU A 88 0.77 1.25 -8.26
N THR A 89 1.29 0.81 -7.11
CA THR A 89 2.32 -0.24 -7.05
C THR A 89 1.70 -1.62 -7.08
N SER A 90 0.58 -1.81 -6.37
CA SER A 90 -0.15 -3.07 -6.36
C SER A 90 -1.63 -2.85 -6.09
N LEU A 91 -2.46 -3.72 -6.69
CA LEU A 91 -3.87 -3.84 -6.38
C LEU A 91 -4.25 -5.32 -6.39
N HIS A 92 -4.74 -5.78 -5.26
CA HIS A 92 -5.28 -7.11 -5.07
C HIS A 92 -6.76 -6.99 -4.72
N ALA A 93 -7.55 -7.88 -5.27
CA ALA A 93 -8.96 -8.02 -4.93
C ALA A 93 -9.27 -9.46 -4.56
N ARG A 94 -10.41 -9.62 -3.90
CA ARG A 94 -11.03 -10.89 -3.56
C ARG A 94 -12.40 -10.94 -4.22
N ALA A 95 -12.83 -12.13 -4.63
CA ALA A 95 -14.15 -12.34 -5.24
C ALA A 95 -15.33 -11.88 -4.36
N ASN A 96 -15.13 -11.72 -3.05
CA ASN A 96 -16.12 -11.16 -2.12
C ASN A 96 -16.20 -9.62 -2.16
N GLY A 97 -15.38 -8.95 -2.97
CA GLY A 97 -15.34 -7.49 -3.11
C GLY A 97 -14.31 -6.79 -2.23
N GLU A 98 -13.58 -7.49 -1.35
CA GLU A 98 -12.49 -6.88 -0.59
C GLU A 98 -11.30 -6.57 -1.50
N PHE A 99 -10.62 -5.46 -1.25
CA PHE A 99 -9.42 -5.10 -2.00
C PHE A 99 -8.40 -4.38 -1.12
N PHE A 100 -7.14 -4.51 -1.51
CA PHE A 100 -6.01 -3.89 -0.81
C PHE A 100 -4.82 -3.76 -1.75
N GLY A 101 -3.88 -2.90 -1.38
CA GLY A 101 -2.73 -2.67 -2.22
C GLY A 101 -1.80 -1.63 -1.66
N SER A 102 -0.88 -1.20 -2.51
CA SER A 102 0.05 -0.14 -2.18
C SER A 102 0.15 0.87 -3.32
N VAL A 103 0.39 2.11 -2.93
CA VAL A 103 0.49 3.26 -3.82
C VAL A 103 1.70 4.08 -3.39
N LEU A 104 2.44 4.60 -4.36
CA LEU A 104 3.42 5.64 -4.14
C LEU A 104 2.72 6.99 -4.31
N ILE A 105 2.70 7.82 -3.27
CA ILE A 105 2.22 9.21 -3.33
C ILE A 105 3.39 10.12 -2.97
N GLY A 106 3.83 10.93 -3.93
CA GLY A 106 5.10 11.64 -3.81
C GLY A 106 6.26 10.67 -3.61
N SER A 107 6.99 10.82 -2.51
CA SER A 107 8.10 9.94 -2.11
C SER A 107 7.70 8.84 -1.13
N HIS A 108 6.42 8.71 -0.79
CA HIS A 108 5.97 7.82 0.29
C HIS A 108 5.13 6.66 -0.25
N GLN A 109 5.58 5.44 0.01
CA GLN A 109 4.76 4.26 -0.21
C GLN A 109 3.72 4.15 0.91
N ARG A 110 2.45 4.08 0.53
CA ARG A 110 1.31 3.96 1.42
C ARG A 110 0.53 2.69 1.07
N ALA A 111 0.06 2.00 2.09
CA ALA A 111 -0.88 0.90 1.90
C ALA A 111 -2.32 1.45 1.89
N PHE A 112 -3.22 0.74 1.22
CA PHE A 112 -4.65 1.03 1.26
C PHE A 112 -5.45 -0.27 1.32
N THR A 113 -6.68 -0.15 1.78
CA THR A 113 -7.66 -1.24 1.84
C THR A 113 -9.07 -0.70 1.65
N GLY A 114 -10.00 -1.57 1.26
CA GLY A 114 -11.40 -1.22 1.12
C GLY A 114 -12.26 -2.42 0.73
N SER A 115 -13.53 -2.12 0.46
CA SER A 115 -14.50 -3.10 -0.02
C SER A 115 -15.38 -2.50 -1.11
N ALA A 116 -15.80 -3.35 -2.04
CA ALA A 116 -16.63 -3.00 -3.16
C ALA A 116 -17.80 -3.99 -3.30
N ALA A 117 -18.82 -3.56 -4.03
CA ALA A 117 -19.86 -4.45 -4.54
C ALA A 117 -20.10 -4.11 -6.01
N GLY A 118 -19.57 -4.94 -6.90
CA GLY A 118 -19.44 -4.61 -8.31
C GLY A 118 -18.74 -3.26 -8.50
N ARG A 119 -19.36 -2.37 -9.27
CA ARG A 119 -18.81 -1.04 -9.61
C ARG A 119 -19.11 0.05 -8.59
N HIS A 120 -19.22 -0.32 -7.31
CA HIS A 120 -19.47 0.60 -6.20
C HIS A 120 -18.47 0.35 -5.07
N ILE A 121 -17.67 1.36 -4.71
CA ILE A 121 -16.73 1.30 -3.59
C ILE A 121 -17.49 1.67 -2.32
N ARG A 122 -17.68 0.66 -1.44
CA ARG A 122 -18.41 0.78 -0.18
C ARG A 122 -17.55 1.33 0.95
N SER A 123 -16.26 1.02 0.93
CA SER A 123 -15.31 1.55 1.90
C SER A 123 -13.93 1.69 1.27
N PHE A 124 -13.17 2.66 1.76
CA PHE A 124 -11.79 2.88 1.36
C PHE A 124 -11.03 3.55 2.49
N ARG A 125 -9.82 3.09 2.76
CA ARG A 125 -8.92 3.67 3.74
C ARG A 125 -7.48 3.62 3.24
N LEU A 126 -6.85 4.79 3.24
CA LEU A 126 -5.39 4.91 3.20
C LEU A 126 -4.82 4.67 4.60
N LEU A 127 -3.79 3.85 4.67
CA LEU A 127 -3.14 3.46 5.91
C LEU A 127 -1.90 4.33 6.12
N SER A 128 -1.86 5.03 7.23
CA SER A 128 -0.65 5.69 7.71
C SER A 128 0.28 4.60 8.25
N VAL A 129 1.35 4.30 7.53
CA VAL A 129 2.48 3.58 8.12
C VAL A 129 3.17 4.58 9.04
N GLY A 130 3.38 4.23 10.31
CA GLY A 130 4.19 5.02 11.25
C GLY A 130 5.60 5.26 10.69
N PRO A 131 6.41 6.14 11.28
CA PRO A 131 7.76 6.40 10.79
C PRO A 131 8.50 5.07 10.67
N SER A 132 8.95 4.73 9.44
CA SER A 132 9.89 3.64 9.27
C SER A 132 11.08 3.93 10.17
N PRO A 133 11.57 2.97 10.97
CA PRO A 133 12.82 3.15 11.66
C PRO A 133 13.86 3.39 10.57
N SER A 134 14.41 4.60 10.54
CA SER A 134 15.62 4.86 9.77
C SER A 134 16.62 3.82 10.22
N ILE A 135 17.06 2.94 9.31
CA ILE A 135 18.31 2.24 9.53
C ILE A 135 19.37 3.33 9.50
N ALA A 136 19.66 3.87 10.67
CA ALA A 136 20.79 4.75 10.90
C ALA A 136 22.03 3.87 10.67
N GLY A 137 22.50 3.87 9.42
CA GLY A 137 23.78 3.31 9.04
C GLY A 137 24.86 3.96 9.90
N GLY A 138 25.57 3.14 10.65
CA GLY A 138 26.53 3.55 11.67
C GLY A 138 27.60 4.50 11.14
N GLY A 139 27.73 5.64 11.83
CA GLY A 139 28.95 6.43 11.78
C GLY A 139 30.10 5.60 12.33
N ARG A 140 31.02 5.17 11.45
CA ARG A 140 32.36 4.76 11.84
C ARG A 140 33.07 5.97 12.46
N GLN A 141 33.22 5.97 13.78
CA GLN A 141 34.34 6.62 14.44
C GLN A 141 35.51 5.65 14.42
N ALA A 142 36.62 6.04 13.78
CA ALA A 142 37.98 5.69 14.17
C ALA A 142 38.96 6.39 13.23
N MET A 143 39.60 7.47 13.71
CA MET A 143 40.94 7.92 13.30
C MET A 143 41.36 9.02 14.30
N GLY A 144 42.36 8.72 15.12
CA GLY A 144 43.15 9.72 15.87
C GLY A 144 43.37 9.39 17.34
N GLY A 145 44.60 8.98 17.68
CA GLY A 145 45.14 8.92 19.04
C GLY A 145 45.87 7.63 19.35
#